data_AF-A0A1L9RQ28-F1
#
_entry.id   AF-A0A1L9RQ28-F1
#
_cell.length_a   1.000
_cell.length_b   1.000
_cell.length_c   1.000
_cell.angle_alpha   90.00
_cell.angle_beta   90.00
_cell.angle_gamma   90.00
#
_symmetry.space_group_name_H-M   'P 1'
#
loop_
_entity.id
_entity.type
_entity.pdbx_description
1 polymer ?
#
loop_
_entity_poly.entity_id
_entity_poly.type
_entity_poly.pdbx_seq_one_letter_code
_entity_poly.pdbx_strand_id
1 'polypeptide(L)'
;MVDPMWDYDSRSGRRAYMKRRVPIITRLLDTGLPVDCRNRDLIPFLYVLCYEGDEHSVDKLLDIGIDVNIAETCTIYQRDRVGSALHAAIAGGHASMVELLIRHNVNVHSQCYFESHWVGNVTGSFTSSTLLCKLKEGRYSSHIEFRQICELLLVAGVNDDDRNALLAASVILGQMDLAERLLQEGSRVDEVPICEDIQVINFLLKNGVRLDWVRAQEYAVENGCVELLGYLIEQEGIRMSTHQLMKLHMWPWTRVTCRCYDIC
;
A
#
# COMPACT_ATOMS: atom_id res chain seq x y z
N MET A 1 30.67 8.27 33.20
CA MET A 1 30.83 8.44 31.75
C MET A 1 29.64 7.77 31.11
N VAL A 2 28.63 8.57 30.75
CA VAL A 2 27.39 8.10 30.10
C VAL A 2 27.64 8.30 28.61
N ASP A 3 27.60 7.22 27.85
CA ASP A 3 27.86 7.19 26.41
C ASP A 3 26.78 8.02 25.68
N PRO A 4 27.15 9.07 24.91
CA PRO A 4 26.19 9.90 24.20
C PRO A 4 25.88 9.27 22.84
N MET A 5 25.04 8.24 22.79
CA MET A 5 24.71 7.57 21.52
C MET A 5 23.24 7.14 21.38
N TRP A 6 22.26 7.89 21.90
CA TRP A 6 20.84 7.57 21.65
C TRP A 6 19.95 8.76 21.31
N ASP A 7 20.46 9.73 20.54
CA ASP A 7 19.57 10.74 19.95
C ASP A 7 18.93 10.20 18.66
N TYR A 8 17.77 9.55 18.83
CA TYR A 8 17.01 8.80 17.83
C TYR A 8 15.99 9.70 17.10
N ASP A 9 16.32 10.98 16.85
CA ASP A 9 15.34 11.99 16.40
C ASP A 9 15.42 12.42 14.93
N SER A 10 15.66 11.48 14.00
CA SER A 10 15.31 11.77 12.60
C SER A 10 14.83 10.53 11.87
N ARG A 11 13.72 10.70 11.12
CA ARG A 11 12.97 9.73 10.30
C ARG A 11 13.80 8.92 9.26
N SER A 12 15.12 9.05 9.28
CA SER A 12 16.11 8.48 8.35
C SER A 12 17.32 7.83 9.03
N GLY A 13 17.51 7.95 10.35
CA GLY A 13 18.76 7.57 11.03
C GLY A 13 19.12 6.09 10.94
N ARG A 14 18.25 5.19 11.42
CA ARG A 14 18.54 3.74 11.44
C ARG A 14 18.60 3.14 10.03
N ARG A 15 17.71 3.55 9.12
CA ARG A 15 17.75 3.08 7.71
C ARG A 15 19.03 3.55 7.01
N ALA A 16 19.37 4.84 7.10
CA ALA A 16 20.60 5.36 6.49
C ALA A 16 21.84 4.72 7.10
N TYR A 17 21.82 4.46 8.42
CA TYR A 17 22.86 3.74 9.12
C TYR A 17 23.03 2.30 8.62
N MET A 18 21.94 1.54 8.50
CA MET A 18 21.97 0.18 7.94
C MET A 18 22.41 0.18 6.49
N LYS A 19 21.86 1.08 5.66
CA LYS A 19 22.24 1.25 4.25
C LYS A 19 23.74 1.52 4.08
N ARG A 20 24.33 2.39 4.92
CA ARG A 20 25.77 2.65 4.90
C ARG A 20 26.61 1.43 5.29
N ARG A 21 26.05 0.51 6.08
CA ARG A 21 26.72 -0.72 6.49
C ARG A 21 26.54 -1.88 5.52
N VAL A 22 25.65 -1.77 4.52
CA VAL A 22 25.45 -2.82 3.51
C VAL A 22 26.77 -3.28 2.89
N PRO A 23 27.63 -2.40 2.33
CA PRO A 23 28.88 -2.86 1.71
C PRO A 23 29.85 -3.52 2.71
N ILE A 24 29.83 -3.08 3.97
CA ILE A 24 30.69 -3.64 5.03
C ILE A 24 30.23 -5.04 5.37
N ILE A 25 28.93 -5.22 5.64
CA ILE A 25 28.36 -6.52 5.99
C ILE A 25 28.52 -7.47 4.81
N THR A 26 28.18 -7.06 3.59
CA THR A 26 28.34 -7.89 2.38
C THR A 26 29.79 -8.33 2.18
N ARG A 27 30.78 -7.45 2.42
CA ARG A 27 32.21 -7.81 2.39
C ARG A 27 32.62 -8.79 3.48
N LEU A 28 32.04 -8.69 4.69
CA LEU A 28 32.29 -9.64 5.77
C LEU A 28 31.66 -11.00 5.49
N LEU A 29 30.53 -11.05 4.79
CA LEU A 29 29.95 -12.30 4.33
C LEU A 29 30.84 -12.95 3.26
N ASP A 30 31.44 -12.16 2.37
CA ASP A 30 32.36 -12.63 1.33
C ASP A 30 33.65 -13.28 1.86
N THR A 31 34.04 -13.01 3.11
CA THR A 31 35.23 -13.65 3.70
C THR A 31 34.96 -15.05 4.23
N GLY A 32 33.73 -15.56 4.12
CA GLY A 32 33.33 -16.86 4.67
C GLY A 32 33.21 -16.85 6.20
N LEU A 33 32.98 -15.66 6.79
CA LEU A 33 32.79 -15.52 8.22
C LEU A 33 31.59 -16.38 8.68
N PRO A 34 31.75 -17.25 9.69
CA PRO A 34 30.64 -18.05 10.19
C PRO A 34 29.63 -17.12 10.85
N VAL A 35 28.47 -16.97 10.21
CA VAL A 35 27.35 -16.18 10.71
C VAL A 35 26.27 -17.13 11.22
N ASP A 36 25.76 -16.86 12.43
CA ASP A 36 24.62 -17.59 12.97
C ASP A 36 23.35 -17.19 12.22
N CYS A 37 22.72 -18.14 11.53
CA CYS A 37 21.47 -17.95 10.81
C CYS A 37 20.29 -17.60 11.73
N ARG A 38 20.41 -17.84 13.04
CA ARG A 38 19.43 -17.45 14.06
C ARG A 38 19.68 -16.05 14.63
N ASN A 39 20.69 -15.35 14.13
CA ASN A 39 20.96 -13.99 14.60
C ASN A 39 19.86 -13.02 14.15
N ARG A 40 19.04 -12.59 15.11
CA ARG A 40 17.95 -11.64 14.89
C ARG A 40 18.42 -10.25 14.45
N ASP A 41 19.66 -9.88 14.72
CA ASP A 41 20.22 -8.60 14.25
C ASP A 41 20.34 -8.51 12.72
N LEU A 42 20.29 -9.66 12.03
CA LEU A 42 20.30 -9.72 10.56
C LEU A 42 18.91 -9.48 9.96
N ILE A 43 17.82 -9.58 10.74
CA ILE A 43 16.46 -9.38 10.23
C ILE A 43 16.19 -7.93 9.82
N PRO A 44 16.54 -6.90 10.62
CA PRO A 44 16.46 -5.52 10.18
C PRO A 44 17.33 -5.21 8.96
N PHE A 45 18.45 -5.93 8.80
CA PHE A 45 19.35 -5.79 7.68
C PHE A 45 18.72 -6.38 6.40
N LEU A 46 18.20 -7.60 6.46
CA LEU A 46 17.42 -8.23 5.40
C LEU A 46 16.25 -7.35 4.97
N TYR A 47 15.50 -6.79 5.92
CA TYR A 47 14.40 -5.87 5.63
C TYR A 47 14.87 -4.67 4.78
N VAL A 48 15.97 -4.01 5.15
CA VAL A 48 16.47 -2.84 4.42
C VAL A 48 16.93 -3.23 3.01
N LEU A 49 17.59 -4.38 2.84
CA LEU A 49 18.02 -4.85 1.53
C LEU A 49 16.83 -5.17 0.62
N CYS A 50 15.80 -5.84 1.14
CA CYS A 50 14.57 -6.11 0.39
C CYS A 50 13.84 -4.81 0.00
N TYR A 51 13.81 -3.82 0.90
CA TYR A 51 13.21 -2.51 0.61
C TYR A 51 13.96 -1.72 -0.47
N GLU A 52 15.27 -1.87 -0.57
CA GLU A 52 16.11 -1.17 -1.55
C GLU A 52 16.33 -1.99 -2.83
N GLY A 53 15.88 -3.25 -2.88
CA GLY A 53 15.98 -4.11 -4.05
C GLY A 53 17.39 -4.68 -4.31
N ASP A 54 18.24 -4.79 -3.28
CA ASP A 54 19.60 -5.32 -3.42
C ASP A 54 19.62 -6.86 -3.43
N GLU A 55 19.23 -7.46 -4.57
CA GLU A 55 19.12 -8.92 -4.76
C GLU A 55 20.40 -9.66 -4.39
N HIS A 56 21.56 -9.15 -4.81
CA HIS A 56 22.85 -9.80 -4.57
C HIS A 56 23.20 -9.91 -3.08
N SER A 57 22.91 -8.87 -2.30
CA SER A 57 23.13 -8.93 -0.85
C SER A 57 22.07 -9.78 -0.14
N VAL A 58 20.84 -9.83 -0.66
CA VAL A 58 19.78 -10.70 -0.13
C VAL A 58 20.13 -12.16 -0.36
N ASP A 59 20.51 -12.56 -1.58
CA ASP A 59 20.90 -13.95 -1.89
C ASP A 59 21.95 -14.49 -0.92
N LYS A 60 22.98 -13.69 -0.62
CA LYS A 60 24.01 -14.07 0.37
C LYS A 60 23.47 -14.30 1.77
N LEU A 61 22.49 -13.51 2.20
CA LEU A 61 21.85 -13.70 3.50
C LEU A 61 20.96 -14.94 3.52
N LEU A 62 20.32 -15.26 2.39
CA LEU A 62 19.52 -16.47 2.23
C LEU A 62 20.40 -17.72 2.20
N ASP A 63 21.58 -17.65 1.58
CA ASP A 63 22.59 -18.73 1.56
C ASP A 63 23.10 -19.09 2.96
N ILE A 64 23.11 -18.13 3.90
CA ILE A 64 23.43 -18.37 5.31
C ILE A 64 22.32 -19.15 6.01
N GLY A 65 21.12 -19.22 5.42
CA GLY A 65 19.96 -19.92 5.97
C GLY A 65 19.13 -19.08 6.94
N ILE A 66 19.17 -17.76 6.80
CA ILE A 66 18.32 -16.86 7.60
C ILE A 66 16.86 -17.12 7.27
N ASP A 67 16.02 -17.19 8.31
CA ASP A 67 14.59 -17.38 8.14
C ASP A 67 13.91 -16.09 7.65
N VAL A 68 13.49 -16.11 6.38
CA VAL A 68 12.78 -15.02 5.69
C VAL A 68 11.39 -14.73 6.24
N ASN A 69 10.83 -15.67 6.99
CA ASN A 69 9.48 -15.56 7.56
C ASN A 69 9.45 -14.83 8.89
N ILE A 70 10.62 -14.49 9.45
CA ILE A 70 10.68 -13.71 10.67
C ILE A 70 10.16 -12.31 10.39
N ALA A 71 8.94 -12.06 10.84
CA ALA A 71 8.38 -10.73 10.99
C ALA A 71 8.72 -10.24 12.40
N GLU A 72 9.65 -9.31 12.50
CA GLU A 72 10.03 -8.69 13.78
C GLU A 72 9.74 -7.21 13.75
N THR A 73 9.57 -6.62 14.94
CA THR A 73 9.42 -5.17 15.10
C THR A 73 10.67 -4.48 14.58
N CYS A 74 10.58 -3.99 13.36
CA CYS A 74 11.60 -3.18 12.75
C CYS A 74 11.28 -1.73 13.11
N THR A 75 11.90 -1.24 14.19
CA THR A 75 11.93 0.20 14.54
C THR A 75 12.84 0.92 13.55
N ILE A 76 12.41 1.03 12.28
CA ILE A 76 13.15 1.75 11.24
C ILE A 76 12.65 3.19 11.09
N TYR A 77 11.44 3.50 11.57
CA TYR A 77 10.75 4.76 11.30
C TYR A 77 9.96 5.33 12.50
N GLN A 78 10.60 5.54 13.67
CA GLN A 78 10.00 6.20 14.86
C GLN A 78 8.61 5.67 15.34
N ARG A 79 8.13 4.58 14.74
CA ARG A 79 6.90 3.84 15.00
C ARG A 79 7.27 2.37 14.88
N ASP A 80 6.74 1.57 15.78
CA ASP A 80 6.89 0.13 15.71
C ASP A 80 6.15 -0.38 14.48
N ARG A 81 6.91 -0.72 13.44
CA ARG A 81 6.40 -1.41 12.26
C ARG A 81 6.89 -2.85 12.34
N VAL A 82 5.94 -3.78 12.41
CA VAL A 82 6.24 -5.21 12.26
C VAL A 82 5.96 -5.57 10.82
N GLY A 83 6.94 -6.15 10.12
CA GLY A 83 6.77 -6.63 8.76
C GLY A 83 7.89 -7.57 8.36
N SER A 84 7.57 -8.57 7.55
CA SER A 84 8.55 -9.52 6.98
C SER A 84 9.33 -8.92 5.81
N ALA A 85 10.35 -9.64 5.33
CA ALA A 85 11.12 -9.30 4.14
C ALA A 85 10.22 -9.06 2.90
N LEU A 86 9.14 -9.82 2.76
CA LEU A 86 8.16 -9.65 1.68
C LEU A 86 7.48 -8.27 1.72
N HIS A 87 7.06 -7.82 2.91
CA HIS A 87 6.47 -6.49 3.07
C HIS A 87 7.45 -5.38 2.69
N ALA A 88 8.73 -5.56 2.99
CA ALA A 88 9.77 -4.62 2.60
C ALA A 88 9.93 -4.54 1.07
N ALA A 89 10.01 -5.70 0.40
CA ALA A 89 10.14 -5.78 -1.06
C ALA A 89 8.94 -5.13 -1.79
N ILE A 90 7.72 -5.39 -1.31
CA ILE A 90 6.49 -4.79 -1.87
C ILE A 90 6.48 -3.27 -1.66
N ALA A 91 6.89 -2.79 -0.48
CA ALA A 91 6.99 -1.37 -0.18
C ALA A 91 8.09 -0.66 -1.00
N GLY A 92 9.15 -1.39 -1.35
CA GLY A 92 10.21 -0.94 -2.24
C GLY A 92 9.78 -0.91 -3.71
N GLY A 93 8.73 -1.67 -4.07
CA GLY A 93 8.26 -1.79 -5.46
C GLY A 93 9.09 -2.75 -6.32
N HIS A 94 9.90 -3.61 -5.71
CA HIS A 94 10.84 -4.46 -6.43
C HIS A 94 10.23 -5.83 -6.77
N ALA A 95 9.68 -5.97 -7.98
CA ALA A 95 9.02 -7.21 -8.43
C ALA A 95 9.97 -8.42 -8.44
N SER A 96 11.21 -8.25 -8.90
CA SER A 96 12.24 -9.29 -8.90
C SER A 96 12.61 -9.75 -7.49
N MET A 97 12.69 -8.83 -6.53
CA MET A 97 12.91 -9.16 -5.12
C MET A 97 11.73 -9.94 -4.52
N VAL A 98 10.48 -9.57 -4.87
CA VAL A 98 9.29 -10.34 -4.45
C VAL A 98 9.35 -11.76 -5.02
N GLU A 99 9.70 -11.90 -6.30
CA GLU A 99 9.86 -13.22 -6.93
C GLU A 99 10.94 -14.06 -6.25
N LEU A 100 12.10 -13.46 -5.94
CA LEU A 100 13.19 -14.09 -5.22
C LEU A 100 12.71 -14.61 -3.86
N LEU A 101 12.03 -13.79 -3.06
CA LEU A 101 11.51 -14.21 -1.76
C LEU A 101 10.45 -15.32 -1.86
N ILE A 102 9.59 -15.30 -2.89
CA ILE A 102 8.63 -16.38 -3.15
C ILE A 102 9.35 -17.69 -3.46
N ARG A 103 10.42 -17.68 -4.26
CA ARG A 103 11.25 -18.87 -4.53
C ARG A 103 11.89 -19.46 -3.27
N HIS A 104 12.11 -18.63 -2.24
CA HIS A 104 12.61 -19.03 -0.93
C HIS A 104 11.51 -19.37 0.09
N ASN A 105 10.31 -19.73 -0.37
CA ASN A 105 9.17 -20.18 0.46
C ASN A 105 8.76 -19.15 1.53
N VAL A 106 8.77 -17.87 1.18
CA VAL A 106 8.23 -16.84 2.08
C VAL A 106 6.73 -17.03 2.29
N ASN A 107 6.29 -16.85 3.53
CA ASN A 107 4.89 -16.89 3.92
C ASN A 107 4.21 -15.60 3.47
N VAL A 108 3.45 -15.70 2.38
CA VAL A 108 2.68 -14.59 1.81
C VAL A 108 1.51 -14.13 2.67
N HIS A 109 1.13 -14.91 3.68
CA HIS A 109 0.07 -14.58 4.64
C HIS A 109 0.60 -13.97 5.93
N SER A 110 1.90 -13.62 5.96
CA SER A 110 2.51 -13.00 7.15
C SER A 110 1.81 -11.69 7.47
N GLN A 111 1.49 -11.47 8.75
CA GLN A 111 0.85 -10.24 9.18
C GLN A 111 1.86 -9.10 9.35
N CYS A 112 1.46 -7.89 9.01
CA CYS A 112 2.18 -6.66 9.33
C CYS A 112 1.35 -5.79 10.29
N TYR A 113 2.03 -5.09 11.19
CA TYR A 113 1.39 -4.17 12.12
C TYR A 113 1.82 -2.73 11.85
N PHE A 114 0.84 -1.83 11.80
CA PHE A 114 1.03 -0.40 11.72
C PHE A 114 0.31 0.27 12.87
N GLU A 115 1.06 0.79 13.83
CA GLU A 115 0.47 1.70 14.80
C GLU A 115 0.33 3.09 14.13
N SER A 116 -0.90 3.41 13.72
CA SER A 116 -1.28 4.77 13.33
C SER A 116 -1.85 5.46 14.58
N HIS A 117 -1.27 6.58 15.01
CA HIS A 117 -1.66 7.28 16.23
C HIS A 117 -3.17 7.60 16.30
N TRP A 118 -3.74 7.36 17.49
CA TRP A 118 -4.88 8.03 18.13
C TRP A 118 -5.60 9.11 17.31
N VAL A 119 -6.73 8.76 16.71
CA VAL A 119 -7.87 9.68 16.56
C VAL A 119 -8.94 9.16 17.53
N GLY A 120 -8.90 9.65 18.77
CA GLY A 120 -9.93 9.46 19.80
C GLY A 120 -10.31 8.01 20.16
N ASN A 121 -9.83 7.52 21.30
CA ASN A 121 -10.46 6.43 22.08
C ASN A 121 -11.04 5.22 21.32
N VAL A 122 -10.32 4.74 20.30
CA VAL A 122 -10.56 3.41 19.73
C VAL A 122 -9.23 2.67 19.73
N THR A 123 -9.04 1.79 20.72
CA THR A 123 -8.09 0.69 20.64
C THR A 123 -8.63 -0.35 19.66
N GLY A 124 -8.40 -0.11 18.37
CA GLY A 124 -8.76 -1.01 17.28
C GLY A 124 -8.12 -0.46 16.00
N SER A 125 -7.53 -1.25 15.13
CA SER A 125 -8.19 -2.37 14.47
C SER A 125 -7.13 -3.28 13.85
N PHE A 126 -7.34 -4.60 13.96
CA PHE A 126 -6.73 -5.57 13.06
C PHE A 126 -7.01 -5.14 11.63
N THR A 127 -5.98 -5.05 10.78
CA THR A 127 -6.20 -5.00 9.34
C THR A 127 -5.87 -6.38 8.80
N SER A 128 -6.92 -7.10 8.41
CA SER A 128 -6.87 -8.42 7.77
C SER A 128 -6.23 -8.40 6.37
N SER A 129 -5.77 -7.24 5.89
CA SER A 129 -5.16 -7.08 4.56
C SER A 129 -3.70 -6.67 4.70
N THR A 130 -2.83 -7.68 4.72
CA THR A 130 -1.40 -7.57 5.04
C THR A 130 -0.60 -6.88 3.93
N LEU A 131 -1.09 -6.94 2.69
CA LEU A 131 -0.41 -6.42 1.51
C LEU A 131 -0.85 -4.99 1.14
N LEU A 132 -2.10 -4.61 1.44
CA LEU A 132 -2.71 -3.32 1.04
C LEU A 132 -1.94 -2.09 1.54
N CYS A 133 -1.50 -2.11 2.81
CA CYS A 133 -0.81 -1.00 3.43
C CYS A 133 0.52 -0.68 2.73
N LYS A 134 1.20 -1.70 2.19
CA LYS A 134 2.46 -1.55 1.46
C LYS A 134 2.24 -1.23 0.00
N LEU A 135 1.16 -1.71 -0.60
CA LEU A 135 0.77 -1.29 -1.95
C LEU A 135 0.48 0.21 -2.04
N LYS A 136 -0.07 0.83 -0.98
CA LYS A 136 -0.29 2.29 -0.92
C LYS A 136 0.99 3.09 -0.66
N GLU A 137 1.94 2.55 0.11
CA GLU A 137 3.22 3.20 0.41
C GLU A 137 4.30 2.90 -0.65
N GLY A 138 4.02 1.97 -1.56
CA GLY A 138 4.98 1.41 -2.50
C GLY A 138 5.55 2.45 -3.45
N ARG A 139 6.88 2.51 -3.53
CA ARG A 139 7.58 3.36 -4.50
C ARG A 139 7.74 2.61 -5.81
N TYR A 140 6.65 2.45 -6.56
CA TYR A 140 6.71 1.81 -7.87
C TYR A 140 7.43 2.73 -8.85
N SER A 141 8.50 2.25 -9.47
CA SER A 141 9.19 3.00 -10.51
C SER A 141 8.34 3.04 -11.79
N SER A 142 7.45 2.06 -11.96
CA SER A 142 6.50 1.97 -13.07
C SER A 142 5.23 1.21 -12.71
N HIS A 143 4.15 1.44 -13.47
CA HIS A 143 2.93 0.61 -13.38
C HIS A 143 3.20 -0.88 -13.72
N ILE A 144 4.29 -1.20 -14.42
CA ILE A 144 4.66 -2.57 -14.78
C ILE A 144 5.08 -3.35 -13.53
N GLU A 145 5.91 -2.75 -12.66
CA GLU A 145 6.37 -3.39 -11.41
C GLU A 145 5.21 -3.69 -10.47
N PHE A 146 4.27 -2.74 -10.34
CA PHE A 146 3.07 -2.95 -9.53
C PHE A 146 2.25 -4.14 -10.05
N ARG A 147 2.03 -4.22 -11.37
CA ARG A 147 1.28 -5.32 -11.99
C ARG A 147 1.96 -6.66 -11.74
N GLN A 148 3.28 -6.72 -11.96
CA GLN A 148 4.07 -7.93 -11.75
C GLN A 148 4.02 -8.39 -10.29
N ILE A 149 4.13 -7.47 -9.33
CA ILE A 149 4.00 -7.80 -7.91
C ILE A 149 2.63 -8.39 -7.61
N CYS A 150 1.56 -7.79 -8.14
CA CYS A 150 0.21 -8.32 -7.95
C CYS A 150 0.08 -9.74 -8.54
N GLU A 151 0.59 -9.96 -9.76
CA GLU A 151 0.55 -11.28 -10.41
C GLU A 151 1.34 -12.34 -9.62
N LEU A 152 2.54 -11.99 -9.13
CA LEU A 152 3.35 -12.87 -8.29
C LEU A 152 2.62 -13.25 -6.99
N LEU A 153 1.96 -12.29 -6.35
CA LEU A 153 1.19 -12.54 -5.13
C LEU A 153 -0.04 -13.42 -5.39
N LEU A 154 -0.72 -13.24 -6.52
CA LEU A 154 -1.85 -14.11 -6.91
C LEU A 154 -1.40 -15.55 -7.15
N VAL A 155 -0.28 -15.74 -7.86
CA VAL A 155 0.31 -17.06 -8.09
C VAL A 155 0.75 -17.72 -6.79
N ALA A 156 1.25 -16.91 -5.84
CA ALA A 156 1.64 -17.40 -4.51
C ALA A 156 0.44 -17.79 -3.62
N GLY A 157 -0.80 -17.56 -4.06
CA GLY A 157 -2.00 -18.06 -3.41
C GLY A 157 -2.48 -17.21 -2.24
N VAL A 158 -2.46 -15.87 -2.38
CA VAL A 158 -3.04 -14.96 -1.38
C VAL A 158 -4.50 -15.31 -1.02
N ASN A 159 -4.90 -14.99 0.21
CA ASN A 159 -6.26 -15.22 0.70
C ASN A 159 -7.26 -14.26 0.03
N ASP A 160 -8.56 -14.48 0.25
CA ASP A 160 -9.61 -13.68 -0.38
C ASP A 160 -9.57 -12.20 0.06
N ASP A 161 -9.21 -11.93 1.32
CA ASP A 161 -9.10 -10.56 1.85
C ASP A 161 -7.99 -9.77 1.13
N ASP A 162 -6.83 -10.39 0.95
CA ASP A 162 -5.70 -9.82 0.22
C ASP A 162 -6.01 -9.72 -1.28
N ARG A 163 -6.77 -10.66 -1.86
CA ARG A 163 -7.23 -10.57 -3.26
C ARG A 163 -8.18 -9.39 -3.48
N ASN A 164 -9.11 -9.16 -2.56
CA ASN A 164 -10.01 -8.00 -2.60
C ASN A 164 -9.24 -6.69 -2.40
N ALA A 165 -8.21 -6.71 -1.56
CA ALA A 165 -7.29 -5.58 -1.40
C ALA A 165 -6.48 -5.29 -2.69
N LEU A 166 -6.00 -6.32 -3.38
CA LEU A 166 -5.34 -6.16 -4.68
C LEU A 166 -6.29 -5.55 -5.72
N LEU A 167 -7.56 -5.99 -5.73
CA LEU A 167 -8.57 -5.42 -6.61
C LEU A 167 -8.80 -3.94 -6.31
N ALA A 168 -8.98 -3.56 -5.04
CA ALA A 168 -9.10 -2.15 -4.65
C ALA A 168 -7.86 -1.32 -5.03
N ALA A 169 -6.65 -1.86 -4.88
CA ALA A 169 -5.42 -1.16 -5.27
C ALA A 169 -5.29 -1.02 -6.79
N SER A 170 -5.64 -2.06 -7.55
CA SER A 170 -5.62 -2.03 -9.02
C SER A 170 -6.56 -0.97 -9.57
N VAL A 171 -7.74 -0.81 -8.97
CA VAL A 171 -8.71 0.24 -9.26
C VAL A 171 -8.12 1.62 -8.99
N ILE A 172 -7.57 1.85 -7.78
CA ILE A 172 -7.00 3.16 -7.40
C ILE A 172 -5.84 3.57 -8.33
N LEU A 173 -5.06 2.60 -8.80
CA LEU A 173 -3.90 2.82 -9.66
C LEU A 173 -4.22 2.74 -11.16
N GLY A 174 -5.50 2.62 -11.53
CA GLY A 174 -5.96 2.61 -12.93
C GLY A 174 -5.58 1.34 -13.72
N GLN A 175 -5.28 0.22 -13.05
CA GLN A 175 -4.95 -1.05 -13.68
C GLN A 175 -6.19 -1.86 -14.06
N MET A 176 -6.87 -1.41 -15.11
CA MET A 176 -8.15 -1.97 -15.57
C MET A 176 -8.06 -3.45 -15.94
N ASP A 177 -7.03 -3.87 -16.68
CA ASP A 177 -6.84 -5.29 -17.05
C ASP A 177 -6.71 -6.20 -15.82
N LEU A 178 -5.99 -5.74 -14.80
CA LEU A 178 -5.78 -6.50 -13.56
C LEU A 178 -7.08 -6.56 -12.76
N ALA A 179 -7.79 -5.44 -12.65
CA ALA A 179 -9.08 -5.36 -11.99
C ALA A 179 -10.10 -6.32 -12.65
N GLU A 180 -10.11 -6.38 -13.99
CA GLU A 180 -11.00 -7.26 -14.74
C GLU A 180 -10.77 -8.74 -14.45
N ARG A 181 -9.51 -9.18 -14.53
CA ARG A 181 -9.17 -10.57 -14.22
C ARG A 181 -9.56 -10.94 -12.79
N LEU A 182 -9.26 -10.06 -11.83
CA LEU A 182 -9.57 -10.30 -10.42
C LEU A 182 -11.08 -10.49 -10.19
N LEU A 183 -11.92 -9.69 -10.85
CA LEU A 183 -13.38 -9.86 -10.80
C LEU A 183 -13.84 -11.19 -11.44
N GLN A 184 -13.27 -11.55 -12.59
CA GLN A 184 -13.59 -12.81 -13.27
C GLN A 184 -13.17 -14.05 -12.46
N GLU A 185 -12.06 -13.97 -11.74
CA GLU A 185 -11.56 -15.02 -10.84
C GLU A 185 -12.38 -15.13 -9.53
N GLY A 186 -13.40 -14.30 -9.34
CA GLY A 186 -14.33 -14.37 -8.23
C GLY A 186 -13.97 -13.50 -7.02
N SER A 187 -13.01 -12.57 -7.17
CA SER A 187 -12.75 -11.54 -6.15
C SER A 187 -13.99 -10.70 -5.95
N ARG A 188 -14.33 -10.40 -4.70
CA ARG A 188 -15.55 -9.68 -4.33
C ARG A 188 -15.19 -8.28 -3.86
N VAL A 189 -15.85 -7.30 -4.47
CA VAL A 189 -15.87 -5.94 -3.95
C VAL A 189 -17.34 -5.66 -3.67
N ASP A 190 -17.66 -5.53 -2.38
CA ASP A 190 -19.05 -5.31 -1.95
C ASP A 190 -19.54 -3.92 -2.35
N GLU A 191 -18.62 -2.94 -2.40
CA GLU A 191 -18.88 -1.55 -2.78
C GLU A 191 -17.75 -1.00 -3.66
N VAL A 192 -18.11 -0.33 -4.76
CA VAL A 192 -17.15 0.37 -5.63
C VAL A 192 -16.22 1.26 -4.78
N PRO A 193 -14.88 1.13 -4.89
CA PRO A 193 -13.98 2.04 -4.22
C PRO A 193 -14.22 3.44 -4.74
N ILE A 194 -14.32 4.41 -3.84
CA ILE A 194 -14.57 5.80 -4.23
C ILE A 194 -13.32 6.33 -4.94
N CYS A 195 -13.44 6.54 -6.25
CA CYS A 195 -12.38 7.03 -7.12
C CYS A 195 -12.92 8.08 -8.09
N GLU A 196 -12.06 8.98 -8.56
CA GLU A 196 -12.42 10.03 -9.51
C GLU A 196 -12.57 9.51 -10.95
N ASP A 197 -12.01 8.34 -11.23
CA ASP A 197 -11.97 7.78 -12.58
C ASP A 197 -13.33 7.17 -12.98
N ILE A 198 -14.03 7.88 -13.86
CA ILE A 198 -15.33 7.47 -14.42
C ILE A 198 -15.21 6.15 -15.19
N GLN A 199 -14.06 5.86 -15.82
CA GLN A 199 -13.89 4.60 -16.55
C GLN A 199 -13.89 3.41 -15.59
N VAL A 200 -13.21 3.55 -14.45
CA VAL A 200 -13.21 2.55 -13.37
C VAL A 200 -14.61 2.32 -12.83
N ILE A 201 -15.36 3.39 -12.56
CA ILE A 201 -16.74 3.28 -12.04
C ILE A 201 -17.63 2.54 -13.04
N ASN A 202 -17.62 2.93 -14.32
CA ASN A 202 -18.36 2.25 -15.38
C ASN A 202 -17.99 0.76 -15.48
N PHE A 203 -16.70 0.47 -15.39
CA PHE A 203 -16.18 -0.88 -15.46
C PHE A 203 -16.69 -1.76 -14.30
N LEU A 204 -16.66 -1.26 -13.07
CA LEU A 204 -17.15 -1.98 -11.89
C LEU A 204 -18.67 -2.18 -11.92
N LEU A 205 -19.42 -1.15 -12.31
CA LEU A 205 -20.87 -1.22 -12.48
C LEU A 205 -21.26 -2.28 -13.53
N LYS A 206 -20.55 -2.34 -14.67
CA LYS A 206 -20.77 -3.34 -15.71
C LYS A 206 -20.52 -4.77 -15.21
N ASN A 207 -19.61 -4.94 -14.26
CA ASN A 207 -19.31 -6.23 -13.62
C ASN A 207 -20.23 -6.53 -12.42
N GLY A 208 -21.29 -5.74 -12.20
CA GLY A 208 -22.31 -6.01 -11.17
C GLY A 208 -21.91 -5.60 -9.75
N VAL A 209 -20.83 -4.84 -9.58
CA VAL A 209 -20.44 -4.26 -8.30
C VAL A 209 -21.40 -3.13 -7.94
N ARG A 210 -21.86 -3.08 -6.69
CA ARG A 210 -22.79 -2.03 -6.24
C ARG A 210 -22.04 -0.74 -5.97
N LEU A 211 -22.59 0.37 -6.43
CA LEU A 211 -22.11 1.72 -6.11
C LEU A 211 -23.02 2.35 -5.05
N ASP A 212 -22.44 2.84 -3.97
CA ASP A 212 -23.14 3.74 -3.05
C ASP A 212 -23.20 5.14 -3.68
N TRP A 213 -24.31 5.41 -4.36
CA TRP A 213 -24.54 6.66 -5.08
C TRP A 213 -24.48 7.90 -4.18
N VAL A 214 -24.94 7.80 -2.93
CA VAL A 214 -24.93 8.95 -2.00
C VAL A 214 -23.49 9.27 -1.63
N ARG A 215 -22.75 8.24 -1.21
CA ARG A 215 -21.36 8.41 -0.78
C ARG A 215 -20.42 8.81 -1.92
N ALA A 216 -20.66 8.31 -3.13
CA ALA A 216 -19.91 8.71 -4.33
C ALA A 216 -20.16 10.18 -4.69
N GLN A 217 -21.41 10.66 -4.62
CA GLN A 217 -21.73 12.08 -4.83
C GLN A 217 -21.11 12.95 -3.73
N GLU A 218 -21.16 12.53 -2.46
CA GLU A 218 -20.53 13.24 -1.33
C GLU A 218 -19.03 13.42 -1.55
N TYR A 219 -18.32 12.35 -1.94
CA TYR A 219 -16.90 12.43 -2.22
C TYR A 219 -16.58 13.37 -3.38
N ALA A 220 -17.35 13.31 -4.47
CA ALA A 220 -17.14 14.20 -5.62
C ALA A 220 -17.30 15.67 -5.23
N VAL A 221 -18.25 15.97 -4.33
CA VAL A 221 -18.47 17.29 -3.73
C VAL A 221 -17.31 17.71 -2.81
N GLU A 222 -16.90 16.83 -1.90
CA GLU A 222 -15.84 17.10 -0.93
C GLU A 222 -14.48 17.36 -1.58
N ASN A 223 -14.19 16.68 -2.70
CA ASN A 223 -12.93 16.81 -3.44
C ASN A 223 -13.02 17.75 -4.65
N GLY A 224 -14.20 18.31 -4.95
CA GLY A 224 -14.38 19.25 -6.07
C GLY A 224 -14.31 18.62 -7.46
N CYS A 225 -14.58 17.33 -7.58
CA CYS A 225 -14.54 16.56 -8.82
C CYS A 225 -15.80 16.80 -9.66
N VAL A 226 -15.84 17.91 -10.40
CA VAL A 226 -17.03 18.33 -11.17
C VAL A 226 -17.44 17.31 -12.23
N GLU A 227 -16.48 16.71 -12.93
CA GLU A 227 -16.76 15.72 -13.99
C GLU A 227 -17.42 14.45 -13.41
N LEU A 228 -16.86 13.92 -12.32
CA LEU A 228 -17.43 12.78 -11.61
C LEU A 228 -18.84 13.10 -11.10
N LEU A 229 -19.03 14.26 -10.47
CA LEU A 229 -20.34 14.68 -9.96
C LEU A 229 -21.37 14.80 -11.09
N GLY A 230 -20.99 15.40 -12.22
CA GLY A 230 -21.84 15.49 -13.42
C GLY A 230 -22.28 14.12 -13.90
N TYR A 231 -21.32 13.20 -14.10
CA TYR A 231 -21.61 11.83 -14.50
C TYR A 231 -22.54 11.11 -13.52
N LEU A 232 -22.31 11.20 -12.21
CA LEU A 232 -23.16 10.55 -11.19
C LEU A 232 -24.60 11.08 -11.18
N ILE A 233 -24.77 12.40 -11.40
CA ILE A 233 -26.09 13.03 -11.50
C ILE A 233 -26.81 12.62 -12.78
N GLU A 234 -26.11 12.50 -13.90
CA GLU A 234 -26.69 12.04 -15.16
C GLU A 234 -27.25 10.61 -15.08
N GLN A 235 -26.58 9.72 -14.33
CA GLN A 235 -27.00 8.32 -14.20
C GLN A 235 -28.21 8.12 -13.27
N GLU A 236 -28.21 8.72 -12.07
CA GLU A 236 -29.19 8.41 -11.01
C GLU A 236 -29.87 9.64 -10.37
N GLY A 237 -29.58 10.84 -10.90
CA GLY A 237 -30.01 12.10 -10.33
C GLY A 237 -29.28 12.47 -9.04
N ILE A 238 -29.64 13.60 -8.43
CA ILE A 238 -29.09 14.02 -7.14
C ILE A 238 -29.75 13.18 -6.02
N ARG A 239 -28.94 12.41 -5.28
CA ARG A 239 -29.38 11.55 -4.18
C ARG A 239 -28.97 12.06 -2.80
N MET A 240 -27.99 12.95 -2.75
CA MET A 240 -27.54 13.62 -1.53
C MET A 240 -28.58 14.62 -0.98
N SER A 241 -28.59 14.79 0.34
CA SER A 241 -29.48 15.72 1.03
C SER A 241 -29.09 17.18 0.78
N THR A 242 -30.09 18.07 0.87
CA THR A 242 -29.90 19.52 0.76
C THR A 242 -28.93 20.08 1.81
N HIS A 243 -28.86 19.48 3.00
CA HIS A 243 -27.89 19.83 4.03
C HIS A 243 -26.43 19.49 3.62
N GLN A 244 -26.21 18.39 2.90
CA GLN A 244 -24.89 18.01 2.35
C GLN A 244 -24.47 18.94 1.21
N LEU A 245 -25.42 19.32 0.33
CA LEU A 245 -25.18 20.35 -0.69
C LEU A 245 -24.83 21.71 -0.07
N MET A 246 -25.45 22.08 1.06
CA MET A 246 -25.18 23.36 1.72
C MET A 246 -23.82 23.44 2.43
N LYS A 247 -23.13 22.32 2.72
CA LYS A 247 -21.73 22.37 3.20
C LYS A 247 -20.78 23.01 2.17
N LEU A 248 -21.13 23.01 0.87
CA LEU A 248 -20.42 23.74 -0.18
C LEU A 248 -20.48 25.27 0.00
N HIS A 249 -21.47 25.82 0.71
CA HIS A 249 -21.59 27.26 0.95
C HIS A 249 -20.64 27.80 2.03
N MET A 250 -19.91 26.94 2.75
CA MET A 250 -18.99 27.35 3.84
C MET A 250 -17.51 27.41 3.44
N TRP A 251 -17.13 27.07 2.21
CA TRP A 251 -15.81 27.38 1.65
C TRP A 251 -15.93 28.55 0.65
N PRO A 252 -14.92 29.45 0.56
CA PRO A 252 -15.15 30.86 0.26
C PRO A 252 -15.46 31.11 -1.22
N TRP A 253 -16.75 31.20 -1.54
CA TRP A 253 -17.30 31.72 -2.80
C TRP A 253 -17.08 33.24 -2.99
N THR A 254 -15.97 33.82 -2.51
CA THR A 254 -15.68 35.25 -2.71
C THR A 254 -14.80 35.55 -3.92
N ARG A 255 -14.36 34.57 -4.73
CA ARG A 255 -13.63 34.88 -5.97
C ARG A 255 -13.87 33.87 -7.10
N VAL A 256 -15.05 33.89 -7.73
CA VAL A 256 -15.18 34.10 -9.19
C VAL A 256 -16.56 34.70 -9.42
N THR A 257 -16.57 35.94 -9.90
CA THR A 257 -17.74 36.74 -10.24
C THR A 257 -18.49 36.21 -11.47
N CYS A 258 -19.83 36.20 -11.36
CA CYS A 258 -20.82 36.54 -12.40
C CYS A 258 -20.84 35.75 -13.73
N ARG A 259 -21.99 35.16 -14.08
CA ARG A 259 -23.04 35.84 -14.87
C ARG A 259 -24.33 35.01 -14.97
N CYS A 260 -25.42 35.77 -14.80
CA CYS A 260 -26.84 35.52 -15.08
C CYS A 260 -27.16 34.46 -16.14
N TYR A 261 -28.28 33.75 -15.98
CA TYR A 261 -29.47 33.91 -16.84
C TYR A 261 -30.70 33.31 -16.14
N ASP A 262 -31.55 34.20 -15.61
CA ASP A 262 -33.01 34.04 -15.65
C ASP A 262 -33.49 33.98 -17.12
N ILE A 263 -34.71 33.50 -17.35
CA ILE A 263 -35.53 33.35 -18.60
C ILE A 263 -35.78 31.84 -18.85
N CYS A 264 -36.98 31.26 -18.76
CA CYS A 264 -38.37 31.75 -18.72
C CYS A 264 -39.17 31.12 -17.57
#